data_AF-A0A7Y3BZE6-F1
#
_entry.id   AF-A0A7Y3BZE6-F1
#
_cell.length_a   1.000
_cell.length_b   1.000
_cell.length_c   1.000
_cell.angle_alpha   90.00
_cell.angle_beta   90.00
_cell.angle_gamma   90.00
#
_symmetry.space_group_name_H-M   'P 1'
#
loop_
_entity.id
_entity.type
_entity.pdbx_description
1 polymer ?
#
loop_
_entity_poly.entity_id
_entity_poly.type
_entity_poly.pdbx_seq_one_letter_code
_entity_poly.pdbx_strand_id
1 'polypeptide(L)'
;TEALTTLFGWHEPIFRSWYIAGALLGGAPLAQGTVYLLLKPRTADRLARWLMGYISVAAVFAIVTPLKLELVDDRLSAEVIEWTWVRLFSPLINTYALIYLVGGAVYSAIKYRGKSGALARRKWGNILIAIGGLLPGIGGAFTRAGYVEVLFVTELIGLSLIWAGYHLIATDSGPSIHPAQRRVAARVE
;
A
#
# COMPACT_ATOMS: atom_id res chain seq x y z
N THR A 1 -5.77 1.84 -14.85
CA THR A 1 -5.00 1.29 -15.99
C THR A 1 -5.64 0.03 -16.52
N GLU A 2 -6.06 -0.91 -15.67
CA GLU A 2 -6.83 -2.11 -16.10
C GLU A 2 -8.06 -1.78 -16.97
N ALA A 3 -8.91 -0.83 -16.56
CA ALA A 3 -10.06 -0.42 -17.37
C ALA A 3 -9.67 0.16 -18.75
N LEU A 4 -8.49 0.79 -18.86
CA LEU A 4 -8.00 1.28 -20.13
C LEU A 4 -7.50 0.12 -21.01
N THR A 5 -6.83 -0.87 -20.41
CA THR A 5 -6.45 -2.10 -21.10
C THR A 5 -7.68 -2.85 -21.64
N THR A 6 -8.76 -2.92 -20.87
CA THR A 6 -10.01 -3.55 -21.33
C THR A 6 -10.66 -2.80 -22.50
N LEU A 7 -10.60 -1.46 -22.49
CA LEU A 7 -11.26 -0.62 -23.51
C LEU A 7 -10.43 -0.42 -24.78
N PHE A 8 -9.11 -0.32 -24.64
CA PHE A 8 -8.19 0.05 -25.71
C PHE A 8 -7.19 -1.06 -26.06
N GLY A 9 -7.23 -2.19 -25.35
CA GLY A 9 -6.25 -3.26 -25.49
C GLY A 9 -4.94 -2.95 -24.75
N TRP A 10 -4.01 -3.90 -24.80
CA TRP A 10 -2.70 -3.75 -24.19
C TRP A 10 -1.88 -2.69 -24.92
N HIS A 11 -1.41 -1.67 -24.21
CA HIS A 11 -0.49 -0.66 -24.73
C HIS A 11 0.67 -0.45 -23.76
N GLU A 12 1.88 -0.27 -24.29
CA GLU A 12 3.09 -0.08 -23.49
C GLU A 12 2.98 1.06 -22.44
N PRO A 13 2.48 2.27 -22.77
CA PRO A 13 2.34 3.34 -21.78
C PRO A 13 1.36 2.99 -20.65
N ILE A 14 0.28 2.25 -20.96
CA ILE A 14 -0.69 1.79 -19.97
C ILE A 14 -0.04 0.78 -19.03
N PHE A 15 0.72 -0.17 -19.59
CA PHE A 15 1.48 -1.15 -18.83
C PHE A 15 2.49 -0.49 -17.88
N ARG A 16 3.32 0.43 -18.39
CA ARG A 16 4.33 1.14 -17.56
C ARG A 16 3.66 1.94 -16.45
N SER A 17 2.55 2.63 -16.75
CA SER A 17 1.75 3.35 -15.76
C SER A 17 1.17 2.42 -14.71
N TRP A 18 0.67 1.25 -15.12
CA TRP A 18 0.14 0.24 -14.20
C TRP A 18 1.23 -0.30 -13.28
N TYR A 19 2.41 -0.62 -13.82
CA TYR A 19 3.51 -1.16 -13.04
C TYR A 19 3.98 -0.15 -11.98
N ILE A 20 4.12 1.12 -12.36
CA ILE A 20 4.52 2.17 -11.40
C ILE A 20 3.42 2.41 -10.37
N ALA A 21 2.17 2.57 -10.79
CA ALA A 21 1.07 2.87 -9.89
C ALA A 21 0.77 1.71 -8.92
N GLY A 22 0.68 0.50 -9.43
CA GLY A 22 0.36 -0.70 -8.64
C GLY A 22 1.56 -1.23 -7.88
N ALA A 23 2.63 -1.59 -8.60
CA ALA A 23 3.74 -2.34 -8.01
C ALA A 23 4.71 -1.46 -7.20
N LEU A 24 4.84 -0.16 -7.53
CA LEU A 24 5.74 0.76 -6.80
C LEU A 24 5.00 1.70 -5.86
N LEU A 25 3.83 2.21 -6.25
CA LEU A 25 3.10 3.22 -5.48
C LEU A 25 1.89 2.69 -4.71
N GLY A 26 1.47 1.44 -4.89
CA GLY A 26 0.21 0.94 -4.32
C GLY A 26 0.12 1.10 -2.80
N GLY A 27 0.97 0.38 -2.05
CA GLY A 27 0.97 0.43 -0.58
C GLY A 27 1.90 1.50 0.02
N ALA A 28 2.85 2.02 -0.75
CA ALA A 28 3.93 2.86 -0.24
C ALA A 28 3.47 4.18 0.42
N PRO A 29 2.55 4.97 -0.17
CA PRO A 29 2.07 6.22 0.43
C PRO A 29 1.32 5.98 1.75
N LEU A 30 0.47 4.96 1.81
CA LEU A 30 -0.28 4.61 3.01
C LEU A 30 0.65 4.22 4.16
N ALA A 31 1.64 3.37 3.85
CA ALA A 31 2.65 2.94 4.80
C ALA A 31 3.51 4.13 5.30
N GLN A 32 3.88 5.03 4.39
CA GLN A 32 4.60 6.25 4.76
C GLN A 32 3.74 7.15 5.68
N GLY A 33 2.44 7.25 5.44
CA GLY A 33 1.50 7.89 6.35
C GLY A 33 1.54 7.27 7.75
N THR A 34 1.50 5.94 7.85
CA THR A 34 1.61 5.24 9.14
C THR A 34 2.95 5.50 9.83
N VAL A 35 4.05 5.58 9.09
CA VAL A 35 5.36 5.97 9.62
C VAL A 35 5.32 7.35 10.28
N TYR A 36 4.68 8.34 9.65
CA TYR A 36 4.50 9.67 10.23
C TYR A 36 3.60 9.66 11.47
N LEU A 37 2.62 8.75 11.53
CA LEU A 37 1.72 8.60 12.67
C LEU A 37 2.35 7.88 13.87
N LEU A 38 3.39 7.08 13.66
CA LEU A 38 3.98 6.24 14.72
C LEU A 38 5.39 6.67 15.13
N LEU A 39 6.21 7.15 14.21
CA LEU A 39 7.62 7.47 14.45
C LEU A 39 7.85 8.95 14.72
N LYS A 40 9.10 9.28 15.09
CA LYS A 40 9.53 10.68 15.26
C LYS A 40 9.65 11.34 13.87
N PRO A 41 9.34 12.65 13.72
CA PRO A 41 9.38 13.35 12.43
C PRO A 41 10.69 13.15 11.67
N ARG A 42 11.84 13.33 12.34
CA ARG A 42 13.16 13.14 11.72
C ARG A 42 13.37 11.75 11.11
N THR A 43 12.85 10.71 11.74
CA THR A 43 12.94 9.33 11.21
C THR A 43 11.99 9.15 10.04
N ALA A 44 10.76 9.66 10.16
CA ALA A 44 9.77 9.61 9.10
C ALA A 44 10.25 10.35 7.84
N ASP A 45 10.84 11.54 7.98
CA ASP A 45 11.39 12.34 6.87
C ASP A 45 12.59 11.66 6.19
N ARG A 46 13.43 10.96 6.96
CA ARG A 46 14.54 10.17 6.40
C ARG A 46 14.01 8.99 5.59
N LEU A 47 13.04 8.26 6.12
CA LEU A 47 12.43 7.15 5.41
C LEU A 47 11.66 7.62 4.17
N ALA A 48 10.95 8.75 4.25
CA ALA A 48 10.27 9.35 3.11
C ALA A 48 11.25 9.68 1.97
N ARG A 49 12.35 10.38 2.29
CA ARG A 49 13.37 10.73 1.28
C ARG A 49 14.01 9.50 0.64
N TRP A 50 14.33 8.49 1.45
CA TRP A 50 14.86 7.24 0.94
C TRP A 50 13.87 6.53 0.03
N LEU A 51 12.60 6.41 0.47
CA LEU A 51 11.54 5.73 -0.28
C LEU A 51 11.24 6.44 -1.59
N MET A 52 11.16 7.78 -1.58
CA MET A 52 10.99 8.58 -2.81
C MET A 52 12.15 8.37 -3.77
N GLY A 53 13.40 8.47 -3.30
CA GLY A 53 14.58 8.23 -4.15
C GLY A 53 14.60 6.81 -4.73
N TYR A 54 14.26 5.80 -3.92
CA TYR A 54 14.17 4.41 -4.35
C TYR A 54 13.09 4.22 -5.42
N ILE A 55 11.88 4.75 -5.21
CA ILE A 55 10.77 4.66 -6.16
C ILE A 55 11.10 5.42 -7.45
N SER A 56 11.75 6.58 -7.37
CA SER A 56 12.16 7.32 -8.57
C SER A 56 13.15 6.52 -9.42
N VAL A 57 14.15 5.89 -8.81
CA VAL A 57 15.09 5.03 -9.53
C VAL A 57 14.37 3.81 -10.13
N ALA A 58 13.52 3.15 -9.34
CA ALA A 58 12.73 2.01 -9.81
C ALA A 58 11.81 2.38 -10.99
N ALA A 59 11.18 3.55 -10.94
CA ALA A 59 10.31 4.06 -11.99
C ALA A 59 11.09 4.33 -13.29
N VAL A 60 12.29 4.92 -13.21
CA VAL A 60 13.15 5.11 -14.40
C VAL A 60 13.43 3.76 -15.06
N PHE A 61 13.85 2.75 -14.29
CA PHE A 61 14.11 1.42 -14.85
C PHE A 61 12.86 0.73 -15.38
N ALA A 62 11.71 0.90 -14.72
CA ALA A 62 10.43 0.41 -15.22
C ALA A 62 9.99 1.10 -16.52
N ILE A 63 10.45 2.33 -16.79
CA ILE A 63 10.18 3.06 -18.04
C ILE A 63 11.15 2.68 -19.15
N VAL A 64 12.43 2.45 -18.84
CA VAL A 64 13.44 2.18 -19.89
C VAL A 64 13.59 0.69 -20.20
N THR A 65 13.13 -0.21 -19.32
CA THR A 65 13.28 -1.65 -19.54
C THR A 65 12.62 -2.05 -20.87
N PRO A 66 13.31 -2.85 -21.70
CA PRO A 66 12.69 -3.45 -22.88
C PRO A 66 11.62 -4.46 -22.46
N LEU A 67 10.66 -4.66 -23.36
CA LEU A 67 9.49 -5.50 -23.15
C LEU A 67 9.44 -6.64 -24.16
N LYS A 68 9.11 -7.82 -23.67
CA LYS A 68 8.86 -9.04 -24.45
C LYS A 68 7.43 -9.00 -24.98
N LEU A 69 7.25 -8.44 -26.17
CA LEU A 69 5.93 -8.26 -26.78
C LEU A 69 5.27 -9.62 -27.13
N GLU A 70 6.07 -10.66 -27.29
CA GLU A 70 5.60 -12.04 -27.49
C GLU A 70 4.89 -12.64 -26.27
N LEU A 71 5.06 -12.05 -25.08
CA LEU A 71 4.39 -12.45 -23.84
C LEU A 71 3.18 -11.58 -23.51
N VAL A 72 2.82 -10.65 -24.40
CA VAL A 72 1.65 -9.79 -24.21
C VAL A 72 0.39 -10.64 -24.35
N ASP A 73 -0.48 -10.49 -23.36
CA ASP A 73 -1.81 -11.06 -23.29
C ASP A 73 -2.80 -9.92 -22.97
N ASP A 74 -4.10 -10.23 -22.94
CA ASP A 74 -5.14 -9.28 -22.54
C ASP A 74 -4.98 -8.78 -21.08
N ARG A 75 -4.11 -9.45 -20.30
CA ARG A 75 -3.84 -9.17 -18.88
C ARG A 75 -2.54 -8.37 -18.71
N LEU A 76 -2.52 -7.46 -17.73
CA LEU A 76 -1.31 -6.76 -17.33
C LEU A 76 -0.44 -7.69 -16.45
N SER A 77 0.66 -8.19 -17.02
CA SER A 77 1.60 -9.07 -16.32
C SER A 77 3.00 -8.48 -16.32
N ALA A 78 3.69 -8.55 -15.18
CA ALA A 78 5.09 -8.14 -15.07
C ALA A 78 6.07 -9.10 -15.78
N GLU A 79 5.59 -10.22 -16.34
CA GLU A 79 6.40 -11.18 -17.09
C GLU A 79 6.87 -10.65 -18.44
N VAL A 80 6.17 -9.64 -18.98
CA VAL A 80 6.60 -8.93 -20.20
C VAL A 80 7.86 -8.10 -19.99
N ILE A 81 8.31 -7.88 -18.74
CA ILE A 81 9.55 -7.15 -18.45
C ILE A 81 10.76 -8.04 -18.76
N GLU A 82 11.59 -7.62 -19.72
CA GLU A 82 12.76 -8.39 -20.13
C GLU A 82 13.85 -8.40 -19.05
N TRP A 83 14.15 -7.23 -18.47
CA TRP A 83 15.09 -7.13 -17.35
C TRP A 83 14.44 -7.62 -16.07
N THR A 84 14.49 -8.93 -15.86
CA THR A 84 13.84 -9.60 -14.73
C THR A 84 14.22 -9.02 -13.37
N TRP A 85 15.44 -8.49 -13.20
CA TRP A 85 15.89 -7.84 -11.98
C TRP A 85 15.12 -6.55 -11.64
N VAL A 86 14.52 -5.86 -12.62
CA VAL A 86 13.65 -4.69 -12.38
C VAL A 86 12.43 -5.10 -11.55
N ARG A 87 11.99 -6.35 -11.66
CA ARG A 87 10.89 -6.90 -10.84
C ARG A 87 11.24 -6.99 -9.36
N LEU A 88 12.52 -6.91 -8.98
CA LEU A 88 12.96 -6.96 -7.58
C LEU A 88 12.74 -5.65 -6.82
N PHE A 89 12.43 -4.54 -7.51
CA PHE A 89 12.09 -3.28 -6.84
C PHE A 89 10.77 -3.40 -6.05
N SER A 90 9.75 -4.06 -6.61
CA SER A 90 8.42 -4.09 -5.98
C SER A 90 8.34 -4.93 -4.71
N PRO A 91 8.95 -6.12 -4.56
CA PRO A 91 8.92 -6.87 -3.31
C PRO A 91 9.48 -6.08 -2.13
N LEU A 92 10.52 -5.28 -2.34
CA LEU A 92 11.12 -4.48 -1.29
C LEU A 92 10.19 -3.34 -0.84
N ILE A 93 9.56 -2.64 -1.78
CA ILE A 93 8.56 -1.60 -1.48
C ILE A 93 7.32 -2.21 -0.82
N ASN A 94 6.85 -3.35 -1.32
CA ASN A 94 5.69 -4.04 -0.76
C ASN A 94 5.97 -4.60 0.64
N THR A 95 7.21 -5.04 0.90
CA THR A 95 7.65 -5.43 2.25
C THR A 95 7.66 -4.23 3.19
N TYR A 96 8.19 -3.09 2.74
CA TYR A 96 8.10 -1.83 3.48
C TYR A 96 6.63 -1.48 3.80
N ALA A 97 5.75 -1.59 2.79
CA ALA A 97 4.35 -1.30 2.95
C ALA A 97 3.67 -2.24 3.96
N LEU A 98 3.92 -3.54 3.86
CA LEU A 98 3.42 -4.54 4.80
C LEU A 98 3.86 -4.26 6.24
N ILE A 99 5.15 -4.01 6.46
CA ILE A 99 5.70 -3.75 7.79
C ILE A 99 5.03 -2.53 8.42
N TYR A 100 4.94 -1.41 7.69
CA TYR A 100 4.48 -0.16 8.29
C TYR A 100 2.97 0.01 8.28
N LEU A 101 2.27 -0.36 7.21
CA LEU A 101 0.81 -0.26 7.16
C LEU A 101 0.16 -1.33 8.04
N VAL A 102 0.42 -2.61 7.74
CA VAL A 102 -0.19 -3.72 8.49
C VAL A 102 0.44 -3.83 9.87
N GLY A 103 1.78 -3.89 9.96
CA GLY A 103 2.45 -4.00 11.25
C GLY A 103 2.18 -2.79 12.15
N GLY A 104 2.12 -1.58 11.60
CA GLY A 104 1.76 -0.37 12.35
C GLY A 104 0.31 -0.38 12.85
N ALA A 105 -0.63 -0.88 12.04
CA ALA A 105 -2.02 -1.05 12.45
C ALA A 105 -2.17 -2.14 13.52
N VAL A 106 -1.53 -3.30 13.37
CA VAL A 106 -1.51 -4.37 14.40
C VAL A 106 -0.92 -3.85 15.71
N TYR A 107 0.23 -3.18 15.64
CA TYR A 107 0.86 -2.55 16.82
C TYR A 107 -0.09 -1.58 17.52
N SER A 108 -0.77 -0.72 16.75
CA SER A 108 -1.74 0.23 17.29
C SER A 108 -2.94 -0.47 17.92
N ALA A 109 -3.50 -1.49 17.28
CA ALA A 109 -4.61 -2.29 17.82
C ALA A 109 -4.26 -2.94 19.16
N ILE A 110 -3.03 -3.48 19.29
CA ILE A 110 -2.53 -4.05 20.55
C ILE A 110 -2.41 -2.95 21.62
N LYS A 111 -1.91 -1.77 21.27
CA LYS A 111 -1.77 -0.65 22.22
C LYS A 111 -3.11 -0.08 22.69
N TYR A 112 -4.15 -0.14 21.86
CA TYR A 112 -5.52 0.22 22.26
C TYR A 112 -6.29 -0.92 22.95
N ARG A 113 -5.70 -2.11 23.14
CA ARG A 113 -6.34 -3.22 23.84
C ARG A 113 -6.67 -2.84 25.29
N GLY A 114 -7.88 -3.16 25.73
CA GLY A 114 -8.36 -2.86 27.08
C GLY A 114 -8.75 -1.40 27.31
N LYS A 115 -8.72 -0.55 26.28
CA LYS A 115 -9.32 0.79 26.33
C LYS A 115 -10.82 0.71 26.06
N SER A 116 -11.58 1.58 26.72
CA SER A 116 -13.04 1.62 26.66
C SER A 116 -13.53 2.91 25.99
N GLY A 117 -14.81 2.93 25.62
CA GLY A 117 -15.46 4.10 25.03
C GLY A 117 -14.86 4.46 23.66
N ALA A 118 -14.61 5.75 23.45
CA ALA A 118 -14.17 6.30 22.17
C ALA A 118 -12.84 5.68 21.67
N LEU A 119 -11.91 5.41 22.59
CA LEU A 119 -10.62 4.76 22.29
C LEU A 119 -10.74 3.29 21.85
N ALA A 120 -11.82 2.58 22.21
CA ALA A 120 -12.06 1.21 21.77
C ALA A 120 -12.34 1.15 20.25
N ARG A 121 -12.90 2.23 19.68
CA ARG A 121 -13.11 2.35 18.23
C ARG A 121 -11.79 2.35 17.48
N ARG A 122 -10.75 2.99 18.03
CA ARG A 122 -9.40 2.99 17.45
C ARG A 122 -8.80 1.58 17.36
N LYS A 123 -9.06 0.71 18.33
CA LYS A 123 -8.65 -0.72 18.25
C LYS A 123 -9.27 -1.38 17.02
N TRP A 124 -10.59 -1.30 16.88
CA TRP A 124 -11.30 -1.95 15.78
C TRP A 124 -10.97 -1.35 14.42
N GLY A 125 -10.79 -0.03 14.33
CA GLY A 125 -10.38 0.61 13.09
C GLY A 125 -8.99 0.15 12.63
N ASN A 126 -8.05 0.00 13.57
CA ASN A 126 -6.73 -0.56 13.26
C ASN A 126 -6.79 -2.04 12.87
N ILE A 127 -7.69 -2.85 13.45
CA ILE A 127 -7.89 -4.24 13.03
C ILE A 127 -8.41 -4.28 11.58
N LEU A 128 -9.39 -3.45 11.23
CA LEU A 128 -9.91 -3.35 9.87
C LEU A 128 -8.82 -2.93 8.87
N ILE A 129 -8.00 -1.93 9.21
CA ILE A 129 -6.85 -1.51 8.37
C ILE A 129 -5.82 -2.64 8.23
N ALA A 130 -5.51 -3.37 9.29
CA ALA A 130 -4.56 -4.47 9.25
C ALA A 130 -5.04 -5.62 8.34
N ILE A 131 -6.31 -6.03 8.49
CA ILE A 131 -6.91 -7.06 7.63
C ILE A 131 -6.97 -6.54 6.19
N GLY A 132 -7.46 -5.32 5.99
CA GLY A 132 -7.59 -4.72 4.67
C GLY A 132 -6.26 -4.56 3.94
N GLY A 133 -5.18 -4.21 4.65
CA GLY A 133 -3.83 -4.12 4.09
C GLY A 133 -3.16 -5.46 3.80
N LEU A 134 -3.60 -6.55 4.45
CA LEU A 134 -3.09 -7.91 4.18
C LEU A 134 -3.70 -8.52 2.91
N LEU A 135 -4.95 -8.19 2.60
CA LEU A 135 -5.71 -8.81 1.52
C LEU A 135 -5.05 -8.68 0.13
N PRO A 136 -4.54 -7.51 -0.31
CA PRO A 136 -3.82 -7.40 -1.58
C PRO A 136 -2.59 -8.32 -1.66
N GLY A 137 -1.89 -8.52 -0.54
CA GLY A 137 -0.75 -9.45 -0.49
C GLY A 137 -1.17 -10.91 -0.67
N ILE A 138 -2.33 -11.29 -0.13
CA ILE A 138 -2.94 -12.61 -0.36
C ILE A 138 -3.36 -12.74 -1.83
N GLY A 139 -4.09 -11.76 -2.36
CA GLY A 139 -4.46 -11.72 -3.78
C GLY A 139 -3.28 -11.87 -4.71
N GLY A 140 -2.20 -11.12 -4.45
CA GLY A 140 -0.95 -11.19 -5.21
C GLY A 140 -0.18 -12.50 -5.06
N ALA A 141 -0.47 -13.33 -4.04
CA ALA A 141 0.02 -14.69 -3.96
C ALA A 141 -0.79 -15.63 -4.86
N PHE A 142 -2.11 -15.43 -4.94
CA PHE A 142 -3.00 -16.18 -5.83
C PHE A 142 -2.76 -15.87 -7.32
N THR A 143 -2.34 -14.65 -7.68
CA THR A 143 -1.95 -14.33 -9.07
C THR A 143 -0.79 -15.21 -9.55
N ARG A 144 0.17 -15.54 -8.68
CA ARG A 144 1.28 -16.46 -9.00
C ARG A 144 0.82 -17.91 -9.17
N ALA A 145 -0.35 -18.26 -8.64
CA ALA A 145 -1.00 -19.55 -8.83
C ALA A 145 -1.97 -19.55 -10.03
N GLY A 146 -2.03 -18.46 -10.83
CA GLY A 146 -2.87 -18.33 -12.01
C GLY A 146 -4.25 -17.71 -11.77
N TYR A 147 -4.61 -17.37 -10.53
CA TYR A 147 -5.92 -16.81 -10.18
C TYR A 147 -5.83 -15.28 -10.04
N VAL A 148 -5.89 -14.58 -11.16
CA VAL A 148 -5.70 -13.11 -11.21
C VAL A 148 -6.91 -12.37 -10.64
N GLU A 149 -8.10 -12.92 -10.81
CA GLU A 149 -9.38 -12.35 -10.39
C GLU A 149 -9.46 -12.21 -8.86
N VAL A 150 -8.78 -13.10 -8.13
CA VAL A 150 -8.68 -13.05 -6.66
C VAL A 150 -7.99 -11.77 -6.20
N LEU A 151 -7.02 -11.26 -6.97
CA LEU A 151 -6.37 -9.99 -6.65
C LEU A 151 -7.38 -8.85 -6.62
N PHE A 152 -8.20 -8.70 -7.66
CA PHE A 152 -9.17 -7.61 -7.73
C PHE A 152 -10.21 -7.67 -6.60
N VAL A 153 -10.69 -8.87 -6.28
CA VAL A 153 -11.64 -9.07 -5.17
C VAL A 153 -10.99 -8.70 -3.83
N THR A 154 -9.77 -9.17 -3.59
CA THR A 154 -9.05 -8.89 -2.34
C THR A 154 -8.62 -7.43 -2.22
N GLU A 155 -8.28 -6.76 -3.33
CA GLU A 155 -8.01 -5.32 -3.36
C GLU A 155 -9.26 -4.49 -3.05
N LEU A 156 -10.40 -4.83 -3.64
CA LEU A 156 -11.66 -4.11 -3.39
C LEU A 156 -12.11 -4.26 -1.93
N ILE A 157 -12.11 -5.48 -1.41
CA ILE A 157 -12.45 -5.75 -0.01
C ILE A 157 -11.42 -5.09 0.90
N GLY A 158 -10.14 -5.19 0.55
CA GLY A 158 -9.03 -4.60 1.29
C GLY A 158 -9.17 -3.08 1.44
N LEU A 159 -9.41 -2.38 0.33
CA LEU A 159 -9.63 -0.94 0.32
C LEU A 159 -10.88 -0.55 1.11
N SER A 160 -11.97 -1.32 0.97
CA SER A 160 -13.21 -1.09 1.73
C SER A 160 -12.99 -1.22 3.24
N LEU A 161 -12.20 -2.20 3.69
CA LEU A 161 -11.86 -2.39 5.10
C LEU A 161 -10.93 -1.28 5.61
N ILE A 162 -9.92 -0.88 4.82
CA ILE A 162 -9.05 0.25 5.17
C ILE A 162 -9.88 1.53 5.35
N TRP A 163 -10.78 1.80 4.41
CA TRP A 163 -11.66 2.96 4.45
C TRP A 163 -12.60 2.93 5.67
N ALA A 164 -13.27 1.80 5.91
CA ALA A 164 -14.14 1.63 7.08
C ALA A 164 -13.36 1.79 8.40
N GLY A 165 -12.15 1.24 8.47
CA GLY A 165 -11.27 1.37 9.63
C GLY A 165 -10.82 2.81 9.86
N TYR A 166 -10.47 3.54 8.80
CA TYR A 166 -10.19 4.97 8.86
C TYR A 166 -11.38 5.77 9.37
N HIS A 167 -12.58 5.56 8.82
CA HIS A 167 -13.79 6.27 9.25
C HIS A 167 -14.11 6.01 10.74
N LEU A 168 -13.91 4.79 11.20
CA LEU A 168 -14.12 4.44 12.61
C LEU A 168 -13.13 5.14 13.56
N ILE A 169 -11.89 5.40 13.09
CA ILE A 169 -10.88 6.17 13.85
C ILE A 169 -11.15 7.67 13.75
N ALA A 170 -11.50 8.18 12.58
CA ALA A 170 -11.66 9.61 12.31
C ALA A 170 -12.86 10.23 13.04
N THR A 171 -13.85 9.41 13.39
CA THR A 171 -15.02 9.82 14.19
C THR A 171 -14.78 9.74 15.70
N ASP A 172 -13.57 9.38 16.14
CA ASP A 172 -13.19 9.42 17.55
C ASP A 172 -12.63 10.81 17.94
N SER A 173 -13.23 11.43 18.94
CA SER A 173 -12.80 12.69 19.55
C SER A 173 -11.81 12.52 20.72
N GLY A 174 -11.55 11.28 21.15
CA GLY A 174 -10.61 11.00 22.24
C GLY A 174 -9.15 11.26 21.85
N PRO A 175 -8.31 11.78 22.77
CA PRO A 175 -6.90 12.04 22.48
C PRO A 175 -6.16 10.72 22.22
N SER A 176 -5.37 10.69 21.15
CA SER A 176 -4.58 9.51 20.80
C SER A 176 -3.53 9.18 21.86
N ILE A 177 -3.28 7.89 22.08
CA ILE A 177 -2.18 7.41 22.93
C ILE A 177 -0.80 7.62 22.29
N HIS A 178 -0.75 7.86 20.98
CA HIS A 178 0.51 8.07 20.26
C HIS A 178 0.93 9.54 20.32
N PRO A 179 2.13 9.85 20.86
CA PRO A 179 2.61 11.23 20.97
C PRO A 179 2.72 11.96 19.63
N ALA A 180 3.06 11.25 18.55
CA ALA A 180 3.13 11.84 17.21
C ALA A 180 1.75 12.35 16.75
N GLN A 181 0.70 11.55 16.95
CA GLN A 181 -0.67 11.89 16.58
C GLN A 181 -1.21 13.09 17.37
N ARG A 182 -0.94 13.15 18.68
CA ARG A 182 -1.31 14.31 19.53
C ARG A 182 -0.68 15.61 19.06
N ARG A 183 0.60 15.58 18.65
CA ARG A 183 1.30 16.77 18.13
C ARG A 183 0.73 17.26 16.80
N VAL A 184 0.19 16.36 15.98
CA VAL A 184 -0.47 16.74 14.72
C VAL A 184 -1.82 17.39 15.01
N ALA A 185 -2.64 16.79 15.88
CA ALA A 185 -3.94 17.34 16.27
C ALA A 185 -3.80 18.77 16.84
N ALA A 186 -2.84 19.00 17.74
CA ALA A 186 -2.59 20.29 18.37
C ALA A 186 -2.04 21.40 17.43
N ARG A 187 -1.76 21.10 16.15
CA ARG A 187 -1.35 22.10 15.15
C ARG A 187 -2.50 22.60 14.29
N VAL A 188 -3.64 21.90 14.33
CA VAL A 188 -4.82 22.19 13.51
C VAL A 188 -5.86 22.98 14.32
N GLU A 189 -5.72 22.99 15.65
CA GLU A 189 -6.41 23.87 16.61
C GLU A 189 -5.67 25.20 16.73
#